data_AF-A0A1V5ZYZ3-F1
#
_entry.id   AF-A0A1V5ZYZ3-F1
#
_cell.length_a   1.000
_cell.length_b   1.000
_cell.length_c   1.000
_cell.angle_alpha   90.00
_cell.angle_beta   90.00
_cell.angle_gamma   90.00
#
_symmetry.space_group_name_H-M   'P 1'
#
loop_
_entity.id
_entity.type
_entity.pdbx_description
1 polymer ?
#
loop_
_entity_poly.entity_id
_entity_poly.type
_entity_poly.pdbx_seq_one_letter_code
_entity_poly.pdbx_strand_id
1 'polypeptide(L)'
;MNEHEKDKLFVELSIDLGFINAADAAAAFQEQKIDEAVGAKKPVGAYLVASGKLTREQVGKVVAMQEKLIARNVKSQVAATSAPQATMCPPEWKSVFDLIERAGGPKMPDAEKLSLNERISVYFSVWGFLLGPIYYLAKGMWRKGITLFVGGIAIIVALITAIGQDMAFTNFIIPAIFSSRANIDYYKKIIMNDNGWY
;
A
#
# COMPACT_ATOMS: atom_id res chain seq x y z
N MET A 1 1.22 14.44 4.08
CA MET A 1 0.90 15.88 3.96
C MET A 1 2.17 16.66 4.24
N ASN A 2 2.62 17.46 3.26
CA ASN A 2 3.80 18.29 3.38
C ASN A 2 3.50 19.56 4.22
N GLU A 3 4.54 20.34 4.54
CA GLU A 3 4.43 21.52 5.42
C GLU A 3 3.56 22.63 4.80
N HIS A 4 3.70 22.86 3.50
CA HIS A 4 2.89 23.82 2.75
C HIS A 4 1.38 23.46 2.70
N GLU A 5 1.06 22.18 2.58
CA GLU A 5 -0.32 21.68 2.65
C GLU A 5 -0.93 21.84 4.04
N LYS A 6 -0.12 21.69 5.10
CA LYS A 6 -0.55 21.96 6.48
C LYS A 6 -0.85 23.43 6.69
N ASP A 7 -0.01 24.31 6.17
CA ASP A 7 -0.22 25.76 6.27
C ASP A 7 -1.44 26.22 5.48
N LYS A 8 -1.65 25.68 4.27
CA LYS A 8 -2.86 25.96 3.48
C LYS A 8 -4.13 25.52 4.20
N LEU A 9 -4.14 24.30 4.75
CA LEU A 9 -5.29 23.77 5.49
C LEU A 9 -5.55 24.58 6.78
N PHE A 10 -4.48 25.01 7.46
CA PHE A 10 -4.60 25.86 8.64
C PHE A 10 -5.26 27.21 8.32
N VAL A 11 -4.88 27.83 7.20
CA VAL A 11 -5.47 29.10 6.73
C VAL A 11 -6.93 28.92 6.32
N GLU A 12 -7.26 27.88 5.55
CA GLU A 12 -8.65 27.58 5.16
C GLU A 12 -9.54 27.41 6.40
N LEU A 13 -9.08 26.65 7.39
CA LEU A 13 -9.82 26.48 8.65
C LEU A 13 -9.94 27.78 9.46
N SER A 14 -8.93 28.63 9.42
CA SER A 14 -8.97 29.93 10.10
C SER A 14 -9.96 30.89 9.44
N ILE A 15 -10.12 30.82 8.12
CA ILE A 15 -11.14 31.58 7.36
C ILE A 15 -12.54 31.00 7.62
N ASP A 16 -12.69 29.68 7.57
CA ASP A 16 -13.98 28.99 7.79
C ASP A 16 -14.52 29.20 9.21
N LEU A 17 -13.63 29.27 10.20
CA LEU A 17 -13.99 29.62 11.58
C LEU A 17 -14.24 31.12 11.79
N GLY A 18 -14.04 31.94 10.75
CA GLY A 18 -14.25 33.38 10.79
C GLY A 18 -13.21 34.15 11.60
N PHE A 19 -12.04 33.55 11.86
CA PHE A 19 -10.98 34.18 12.66
C PHE A 19 -10.17 35.18 11.85
N ILE A 20 -10.00 34.92 10.55
CA ILE A 20 -9.29 35.81 9.62
C ILE A 20 -10.02 35.89 8.29
N ASN A 21 -9.67 36.88 7.47
CA ASN A 21 -10.11 36.97 6.08
C ASN A 21 -8.98 36.55 5.11
N ALA A 22 -9.32 36.43 3.82
CA ALA A 22 -8.36 36.04 2.78
C ALA A 22 -7.24 37.07 2.55
N ALA A 23 -7.47 38.34 2.86
CA ALA A 23 -6.44 39.38 2.73
C ALA A 23 -5.38 39.27 3.84
N ASP A 24 -5.81 38.99 5.07
CA ASP A 24 -4.93 38.75 6.21
C ASP A 24 -4.08 37.48 6.00
N ALA A 25 -4.66 36.44 5.41
CA ALA A 25 -3.94 35.23 5.02
C ALA A 25 -2.88 35.51 3.94
N ALA A 26 -3.21 36.31 2.93
CA ALA A 26 -2.28 36.68 1.87
C ALA A 26 -1.07 37.46 2.42
N ALA A 27 -1.29 38.36 3.38
CA ALA A 27 -0.21 39.09 4.05
C ALA A 27 0.74 38.14 4.81
N ALA A 28 0.18 37.17 5.56
CA ALA A 28 0.99 36.19 6.28
C ALA A 28 1.85 35.30 5.36
N PHE A 29 1.32 34.90 4.20
CA PHE A 29 2.10 34.15 3.20
C PHE A 29 3.20 34.98 2.54
N GLN A 30 3.01 36.29 2.38
CA GLN A 30 4.06 37.16 1.87
C GLN A 30 5.20 37.29 2.88
N GLU A 31 4.89 37.48 4.17
CA GLU A 31 5.89 37.51 5.23
C GLU A 31 6.65 36.18 5.36
N GLN A 32 5.94 35.05 5.27
CA GLN A 32 6.54 33.73 5.28
C GLN A 32 7.53 33.55 4.11
N LYS A 33 7.19 33.99 2.90
CA LYS A 33 8.09 33.93 1.73
C LYS A 33 9.34 34.80 1.90
N ILE A 34 9.20 35.96 2.54
CA ILE A 34 10.32 36.87 2.83
C ILE A 34 11.27 36.21 3.84
N ASP A 35 10.74 35.64 4.92
CA ASP A 35 11.53 34.93 5.94
C ASP A 35 12.20 33.66 5.37
N GLU A 36 11.50 32.91 4.52
CA GLU A 36 12.06 31.74 3.83
C GLU A 36 13.23 32.10 2.91
N ALA A 37 13.15 33.26 2.24
CA ALA A 37 14.25 33.76 1.41
C ALA A 37 15.50 34.14 2.24
N VAL A 38 15.34 34.41 3.54
CA VAL A 38 16.42 34.68 4.50
C VAL A 38 16.81 33.41 5.28
N GLY A 39 16.19 32.26 4.96
CA GLY A 39 16.49 30.95 5.56
C GLY A 39 15.76 30.64 6.85
N ALA A 40 14.81 31.47 7.28
CA ALA A 40 13.96 31.20 8.42
C ALA A 40 12.69 30.47 7.98
N LYS A 41 12.41 29.30 8.57
CA LYS A 41 11.16 28.55 8.33
C LYS A 41 10.29 28.60 9.58
N LYS A 42 9.15 29.27 9.49
CA LYS A 42 8.13 29.30 10.53
C LYS A 42 6.77 28.93 9.90
N PRO A 43 5.86 28.30 10.66
CA PRO A 43 4.53 27.99 10.19
C PRO A 43 3.72 29.27 9.99
N VAL A 44 2.77 29.27 9.05
CA VAL A 44 1.96 30.45 8.70
C VAL A 44 1.19 31.02 9.92
N GLY A 45 0.78 30.15 10.84
CA GLY A 45 0.11 30.55 12.09
C GLY A 45 0.96 31.45 12.99
N ALA A 46 2.29 31.38 12.92
CA ALA A 46 3.18 32.24 13.70
C ALA A 46 3.11 33.71 13.24
N TYR A 47 3.03 33.95 11.93
CA TYR A 47 2.90 35.30 11.35
C TYR A 47 1.53 35.92 11.66
N LEU A 48 0.48 35.09 11.65
CA LEU A 48 -0.87 35.52 12.00
C LEU A 48 -1.02 35.89 13.48
N VAL A 49 -0.26 35.23 14.37
CA VAL A 49 -0.18 35.62 15.78
C VAL A 49 0.67 36.88 15.96
N ALA A 50 1.80 36.98 15.26
CA ALA A 50 2.70 38.14 15.33
C ALA A 50 2.03 39.44 14.84
N SER A 51 1.17 39.35 13.83
CA SER A 51 0.36 40.45 13.31
C SER A 51 -0.90 40.75 14.15
N GLY A 52 -1.13 40.02 15.24
CA GLY A 52 -2.29 40.21 16.14
C GLY A 52 -3.63 39.76 15.55
N LYS A 53 -3.62 39.06 14.41
CA LYS A 53 -4.82 38.59 13.70
C LYS A 53 -5.38 37.30 14.28
N LEU A 54 -4.55 36.49 14.91
CA LEU A 54 -4.95 35.30 15.66
C LEU A 54 -4.44 35.34 17.09
N THR A 55 -5.30 34.95 18.04
CA THR A 55 -4.90 34.67 19.42
C THR A 55 -4.41 33.23 19.57
N ARG A 56 -3.60 32.95 20.59
CA ARG A 56 -3.12 31.59 20.89
C ARG A 56 -4.26 30.59 21.11
N GLU A 57 -5.38 31.05 21.66
CA GLU A 57 -6.58 30.21 21.83
C GLU A 57 -7.23 29.84 20.50
N GLN A 58 -7.32 30.79 19.57
CA GLN A 58 -7.86 30.54 18.23
C GLN A 58 -6.95 29.57 17.45
N VAL A 59 -5.63 29.74 17.54
CA VAL A 59 -4.66 28.78 16.97
C VAL A 59 -4.89 27.38 17.52
N GLY A 60 -5.08 27.23 18.84
CA GLY A 60 -5.35 25.93 19.45
C GLY A 60 -6.60 25.24 18.89
N LYS A 61 -7.67 26.00 18.66
CA LYS A 61 -8.91 25.48 18.05
C LYS A 61 -8.70 25.02 16.60
N VAL A 62 -7.96 25.81 15.81
CA VAL A 62 -7.65 25.49 14.41
C VAL A 62 -6.80 24.22 14.34
N VAL A 63 -5.75 24.10 15.16
CA VAL A 63 -4.88 22.92 15.19
C VAL A 63 -5.67 21.66 15.59
N ALA A 64 -6.52 21.73 16.61
CA ALA A 64 -7.34 20.59 17.02
C ALA A 64 -8.30 20.13 15.90
N MET A 65 -8.86 21.07 15.14
CA MET A 65 -9.73 20.75 13.99
C MET A 65 -8.93 20.19 12.82
N GLN A 66 -7.74 20.73 12.58
CA GLN A 66 -6.79 20.24 11.58
C GLN A 66 -6.38 18.79 11.87
N GLU A 67 -6.00 18.47 13.11
CA GLU A 67 -5.67 17.11 13.53
C GLU A 67 -6.85 16.15 13.38
N LYS A 68 -8.06 16.59 13.74
CA LYS A 68 -9.28 15.80 13.58
C LYS A 68 -9.61 15.51 12.11
N LEU A 69 -9.40 16.48 11.22
CA LEU A 69 -9.62 16.31 9.79
C LEU A 69 -8.55 15.44 9.15
N ILE A 70 -7.28 15.58 9.55
CA ILE A 70 -6.20 14.69 9.13
C ILE A 70 -6.49 13.26 9.59
N ALA A 71 -6.87 13.06 10.85
CA ALA A 71 -7.22 11.75 11.39
C ALA A 71 -8.44 11.14 10.68
N ARG A 72 -9.46 11.96 10.36
CA ARG A 72 -10.62 11.52 9.59
C ARG A 72 -10.24 11.14 8.16
N ASN A 73 -9.45 11.96 7.46
CA ASN A 73 -8.99 11.65 6.11
C ASN A 73 -8.10 10.41 6.07
N VAL A 74 -7.23 10.22 7.06
CA VAL A 74 -6.44 9.00 7.21
C VAL A 74 -7.36 7.80 7.42
N LYS A 75 -8.34 7.89 8.34
CA LYS A 75 -9.33 6.81 8.56
C LYS A 75 -10.18 6.53 7.32
N SER A 76 -10.59 7.56 6.60
CA SER A 76 -11.36 7.47 5.35
C SER A 76 -10.52 6.96 4.19
N GLN A 77 -9.22 7.24 4.12
CA GLN A 77 -8.30 6.66 3.13
C GLN A 77 -8.00 5.19 3.45
N VAL A 78 -7.82 4.84 4.72
CA VAL A 78 -7.67 3.44 5.15
C VAL A 78 -8.95 2.65 4.87
N ALA A 79 -10.13 3.25 5.10
CA ALA A 79 -11.42 2.67 4.74
C ALA A 79 -11.67 2.64 3.22
N ALA A 80 -11.25 3.66 2.47
CA ALA A 80 -11.37 3.71 1.00
C ALA A 80 -10.28 2.91 0.28
N THR A 81 -9.24 2.45 0.97
CA THR A 81 -8.32 1.43 0.45
C THR A 81 -8.95 0.04 0.56
N SER A 82 -9.88 -0.15 1.49
CA SER A 82 -10.59 -1.43 1.72
C SER A 82 -12.00 -1.50 1.09
N ALA A 83 -12.64 -0.37 0.77
CA ALA A 83 -14.02 -0.32 0.26
C ALA A 83 -14.22 -0.55 -1.26
N PRO A 84 -13.33 -0.12 -2.18
CA PRO A 84 -13.48 -0.41 -3.62
C PRO A 84 -13.25 -1.88 -3.99
N GLN A 85 -12.62 -2.64 -3.09
CA GLN A 85 -12.07 -3.97 -3.39
C GLN A 85 -13.12 -5.10 -3.30
N ALA A 86 -14.24 -4.87 -2.60
CA ALA A 86 -15.32 -5.85 -2.48
C ALA A 86 -16.03 -6.17 -3.82
N THR A 87 -15.88 -5.32 -4.83
CA THR A 87 -16.49 -5.49 -6.16
C THR A 87 -15.52 -6.16 -7.18
N MET A 88 -14.22 -6.24 -6.88
CA MET A 88 -13.18 -6.76 -7.79
C MET A 88 -12.78 -8.22 -7.51
N CYS A 89 -13.04 -8.74 -6.31
CA CYS A 89 -12.70 -10.12 -5.96
C CYS A 89 -13.72 -11.11 -6.56
N PRO A 90 -13.31 -12.06 -7.41
CA PRO A 90 -14.20 -13.14 -7.87
C PRO A 90 -14.76 -13.93 -6.67
N PRO A 91 -16.03 -14.36 -6.70
CA PRO A 91 -16.69 -15.03 -5.57
C PRO A 91 -15.92 -16.26 -5.08
N GLU A 92 -15.37 -17.05 -6.00
CA GLU A 92 -14.62 -18.27 -5.70
C GLU A 92 -13.24 -18.01 -5.05
N TRP A 93 -12.72 -16.78 -5.13
CA TRP A 93 -11.44 -16.39 -4.54
C TRP A 93 -11.56 -15.66 -3.21
N LYS A 94 -12.78 -15.29 -2.81
CA LYS A 94 -13.03 -14.49 -1.62
C LYS A 94 -12.44 -15.12 -0.36
N SER A 95 -12.64 -16.42 -0.15
CA SER A 95 -12.12 -17.12 1.03
C SER A 95 -10.60 -17.07 1.12
N VAL A 96 -9.89 -17.38 0.02
CA VAL A 96 -8.42 -17.36 -0.01
C VAL A 96 -7.88 -15.94 0.19
N PHE A 97 -8.53 -14.95 -0.42
CA PHE A 97 -8.10 -13.55 -0.29
C PHE A 97 -8.34 -13.01 1.13
N ASP A 98 -9.47 -13.33 1.74
CA ASP A 98 -9.76 -12.99 3.14
C ASP A 98 -8.71 -13.60 4.09
N LEU A 99 -8.26 -14.84 3.82
CA LEU A 99 -7.18 -15.48 4.59
C LEU A 99 -5.83 -14.78 4.38
N ILE A 100 -5.51 -14.34 3.15
CA ILE A 100 -4.29 -13.57 2.85
C ILE A 100 -4.31 -12.21 3.58
N GLU A 101 -5.43 -11.50 3.57
CA GLU A 101 -5.60 -10.25 4.32
C GLU A 101 -5.42 -10.48 5.83
N ARG A 102 -6.06 -11.51 6.38
CA ARG A 102 -5.94 -11.87 7.80
C ARG A 102 -4.51 -12.29 8.19
N ALA A 103 -3.73 -12.80 7.22
CA ALA A 103 -2.32 -13.10 7.39
C ALA A 103 -1.42 -11.84 7.33
N GLY A 104 -1.96 -10.65 7.07
CA GLY A 104 -1.19 -9.41 6.89
C GLY A 104 -0.73 -9.16 5.46
N GLY A 105 -1.46 -9.68 4.46
CA GLY A 105 -1.22 -9.45 3.04
C GLY A 105 -0.18 -10.40 2.41
N PRO A 106 0.37 -10.10 1.23
CA PRO A 106 1.21 -11.02 0.44
C PRO A 106 2.51 -11.48 1.11
N LYS A 107 3.00 -10.72 2.09
CA LYS A 107 4.19 -11.08 2.89
C LYS A 107 3.84 -12.00 4.05
N MET A 108 2.55 -12.10 4.37
CA MET A 108 1.97 -12.95 5.42
C MET A 108 2.72 -12.93 6.76
N PRO A 109 3.05 -11.75 7.33
CA PRO A 109 3.76 -11.67 8.61
C PRO A 109 2.97 -12.33 9.77
N ASP A 110 1.64 -12.33 9.67
CA ASP A 110 0.75 -12.90 10.66
C ASP A 110 0.22 -14.29 10.25
N ALA A 111 0.93 -15.03 9.38
CA ALA A 111 0.54 -16.39 8.98
C ALA A 111 0.32 -17.31 10.20
N GLU A 112 1.17 -17.15 11.22
CA GLU A 112 0.86 -17.12 12.65
C GLU A 112 -0.56 -17.49 13.10
N LYS A 113 -1.48 -16.60 12.76
CA LYS A 113 -2.82 -16.55 13.32
C LYS A 113 -3.80 -17.49 12.60
N LEU A 114 -3.38 -18.08 11.48
CA LEU A 114 -4.16 -19.04 10.71
C LEU A 114 -3.92 -20.47 11.20
N SER A 115 -4.98 -21.28 11.15
CA SER A 115 -4.87 -22.73 11.34
C SER A 115 -4.03 -23.36 10.22
N LEU A 116 -3.48 -24.54 10.46
CA LEU A 116 -2.64 -25.25 9.48
C LEU A 116 -3.35 -25.43 8.13
N ASN A 117 -4.64 -25.78 8.14
CA ASN A 117 -5.41 -25.99 6.91
C ASN A 117 -5.59 -24.70 6.12
N GLU A 118 -5.84 -23.59 6.80
CA GLU A 118 -5.97 -22.28 6.15
C GLU A 118 -4.62 -21.78 5.61
N ARG A 119 -3.52 -22.06 6.31
CA ARG A 119 -2.19 -21.78 5.78
C ARG A 119 -1.94 -22.59 4.52
N ILE A 120 -2.24 -23.90 4.54
CA ILE A 120 -2.04 -24.77 3.38
C ILE A 120 -2.87 -24.27 2.19
N SER A 121 -4.13 -23.87 2.39
CA SER A 121 -4.98 -23.39 1.28
C SER A 121 -4.48 -22.07 0.68
N VAL A 122 -3.81 -21.22 1.48
CA VAL A 122 -3.19 -20.00 0.98
C VAL A 122 -1.86 -20.28 0.29
N TYR A 123 -0.97 -21.04 0.93
CA TYR A 123 0.36 -21.33 0.42
C TYR A 123 0.37 -22.30 -0.75
N PHE A 124 -0.59 -23.22 -0.86
CA PHE A 124 -0.58 -24.26 -1.88
C PHE A 124 -1.75 -24.11 -2.85
N SER A 125 -1.43 -24.01 -4.14
CA SER A 125 -2.41 -23.99 -5.21
C SER A 125 -2.37 -25.30 -5.98
N VAL A 126 -3.40 -26.13 -5.84
CA VAL A 126 -3.53 -27.40 -6.57
C VAL A 126 -3.44 -27.18 -8.08
N TRP A 127 -4.09 -26.14 -8.59
CA TRP A 127 -4.05 -25.80 -10.01
C TRP A 127 -2.69 -25.26 -10.45
N GLY A 128 -2.03 -24.46 -9.61
CA GLY A 128 -0.65 -24.03 -9.84
C GLY A 128 0.31 -25.22 -9.92
N PHE A 129 0.12 -26.23 -9.06
CA PHE A 129 0.94 -27.44 -9.08
C PHE A 129 0.77 -28.26 -10.37
N LEU A 130 -0.49 -28.56 -10.74
CA LEU A 130 -0.77 -29.47 -11.84
C LEU A 130 -0.57 -28.84 -13.23
N LEU A 131 -0.88 -27.55 -13.37
CA LEU A 131 -0.90 -26.87 -14.67
C LEU A 131 0.21 -25.83 -14.84
N GLY A 132 0.88 -25.44 -13.74
CA GLY A 132 2.07 -24.60 -13.77
C GLY A 132 1.92 -23.33 -14.62
N PRO A 133 2.79 -23.13 -15.64
CA PRO A 133 2.73 -21.97 -16.53
C PRO A 133 1.39 -21.79 -17.25
N ILE A 134 0.71 -22.89 -17.61
CA ILE A 134 -0.58 -22.84 -18.33
C ILE A 134 -1.65 -22.22 -17.45
N TYR A 135 -1.64 -22.53 -16.14
CA TYR A 135 -2.53 -21.89 -15.18
C TYR A 135 -2.30 -20.38 -15.08
N TYR A 136 -1.04 -19.96 -15.05
CA TYR A 136 -0.69 -18.54 -15.05
C TYR A 136 -1.14 -17.83 -16.32
N LEU A 137 -1.02 -18.47 -17.50
CA LEU A 137 -1.57 -17.93 -18.75
C LEU A 137 -3.09 -17.77 -18.68
N ALA A 138 -3.81 -18.81 -18.25
CA ALA A 138 -5.27 -18.80 -18.12
C ALA A 138 -5.78 -17.71 -17.15
N LYS A 139 -5.07 -17.48 -16.05
CA LYS A 139 -5.38 -16.41 -15.09
C LYS A 139 -4.86 -15.03 -15.53
N GLY A 140 -4.19 -14.94 -16.68
CA GLY A 140 -3.62 -13.71 -17.23
C GLY A 140 -2.43 -13.15 -16.43
N MET A 141 -1.65 -14.02 -15.79
CA MET A 141 -0.42 -13.74 -15.04
C MET A 141 0.84 -14.15 -15.81
N TRP A 142 0.79 -14.08 -17.15
CA TRP A 142 1.83 -14.60 -18.05
C TRP A 142 3.24 -14.07 -17.75
N ARG A 143 3.34 -12.79 -17.36
CA ARG A 143 4.57 -12.11 -16.95
C ARG A 143 5.28 -12.82 -15.78
N LYS A 144 4.56 -13.05 -14.68
CA LYS A 144 5.06 -13.81 -13.52
C LYS A 144 5.31 -15.26 -13.88
N GLY A 145 4.46 -15.85 -14.71
CA GLY A 145 4.61 -17.23 -15.18
C GLY A 145 5.96 -17.45 -15.87
N ILE A 146 6.36 -16.55 -16.78
CA ILE A 146 7.68 -16.61 -17.44
C ILE A 146 8.81 -16.46 -16.41
N THR A 147 8.72 -15.48 -15.50
CA THR A 147 9.75 -15.26 -14.47
C THR A 147 9.95 -16.50 -13.60
N LEU A 148 8.87 -17.12 -13.12
CA LEU A 148 8.93 -18.31 -12.29
C LEU A 148 9.45 -19.53 -13.07
N PHE A 149 9.06 -19.66 -14.34
CA PHE A 149 9.50 -20.78 -15.17
C PHE A 149 11.00 -20.72 -15.48
N VAL A 150 11.50 -19.56 -15.91
CA VAL A 150 12.94 -19.35 -16.16
C VAL A 150 13.74 -19.49 -14.87
N GLY A 151 13.27 -18.92 -13.75
CA GLY A 151 13.90 -19.09 -12.44
C GLY A 151 13.94 -20.56 -12.00
N GLY A 152 12.86 -21.31 -12.22
CA GLY A 152 12.79 -22.74 -11.93
C GLY A 152 13.77 -23.57 -12.76
N ILE A 153 13.89 -23.29 -14.06
CA ILE A 153 14.90 -23.93 -14.93
C ILE A 153 16.31 -23.62 -14.42
N ALA A 154 16.60 -22.37 -14.07
CA ALA A 154 17.91 -21.99 -13.55
C ALA A 154 18.25 -22.74 -12.25
N ILE A 155 17.27 -22.93 -11.34
CA ILE A 155 17.44 -23.75 -10.13
C ILE A 155 17.73 -25.21 -10.48
N ILE A 156 16.97 -25.80 -11.41
CA ILE A 156 17.19 -27.20 -11.84
C ILE A 156 18.59 -27.38 -12.42
N VAL A 157 18.99 -26.51 -13.35
CA VAL A 157 20.33 -26.55 -13.97
C VAL A 157 21.41 -26.43 -12.90
N ALA A 158 21.29 -25.46 -11.99
CA ALA A 158 22.25 -25.27 -10.90
C ALA A 158 22.38 -26.53 -10.03
N LEU A 159 21.26 -27.16 -9.65
CA LEU A 159 21.27 -28.38 -8.83
C LEU A 159 21.92 -29.56 -9.56
N ILE A 160 21.58 -29.78 -10.83
CA ILE A 160 22.18 -30.86 -11.64
C ILE A 160 23.68 -30.63 -11.78
N THR A 161 24.12 -29.40 -12.04
CA THR A 161 25.55 -29.08 -12.16
C THR A 161 26.31 -29.26 -10.84
N ALA A 162 25.68 -28.97 -9.70
CA ALA A 162 26.32 -29.11 -8.39
C ALA A 162 26.41 -30.56 -7.92
N ILE A 163 25.40 -31.39 -8.22
CA ILE A 163 25.33 -32.80 -7.79
C ILE A 163 26.01 -33.71 -8.83
N GLY A 164 26.05 -33.30 -10.09
CA GLY A 164 26.58 -34.09 -11.21
C GLY A 164 25.59 -35.13 -11.75
N GLN A 165 24.35 -35.17 -11.25
CA GLN A 165 23.32 -36.09 -11.70
C GLN A 165 21.92 -35.45 -11.62
N ASP A 166 21.05 -35.82 -12.56
CA ASP A 166 19.63 -35.56 -12.44
C ASP A 166 18.99 -36.50 -11.39
N MET A 167 18.06 -35.94 -10.61
CA MET A 167 17.43 -36.60 -9.48
C MET A 167 15.92 -36.53 -9.67
N ALA A 168 15.18 -37.60 -9.37
CA ALA A 168 13.73 -37.65 -9.62
C ALA A 168 12.93 -36.47 -9.02
N PHE A 169 13.42 -35.83 -7.94
CA PHE A 169 12.77 -34.69 -7.31
C PHE A 169 12.82 -33.39 -8.16
N THR A 170 13.77 -33.26 -9.11
CA THR A 170 13.91 -32.07 -9.97
C THR A 170 12.65 -31.81 -10.79
N ASN A 171 11.95 -32.88 -11.19
CA ASN A 171 10.66 -32.85 -11.88
C ASN A 171 9.57 -32.10 -11.10
N PHE A 172 9.68 -32.03 -9.78
CA PHE A 172 8.70 -31.38 -8.92
C PHE A 172 9.06 -29.93 -8.56
N ILE A 173 10.26 -29.44 -8.93
CA ILE A 173 10.70 -28.08 -8.57
C ILE A 173 9.80 -27.02 -9.21
N ILE A 174 9.59 -27.09 -10.52
CA ILE A 174 8.73 -26.12 -11.22
C ILE A 174 7.28 -26.21 -10.70
N PRO A 175 6.63 -27.39 -10.66
CA PRO A 175 5.30 -27.53 -10.03
C PRO A 175 5.20 -26.95 -8.62
N ALA A 176 6.20 -27.17 -7.77
CA ALA A 176 6.22 -26.65 -6.40
C ALA A 176 6.34 -25.12 -6.36
N ILE A 177 7.21 -24.53 -7.19
CA ILE A 177 7.32 -23.07 -7.30
C ILE A 177 6.00 -22.46 -7.75
N PHE A 178 5.37 -23.00 -8.79
CA PHE A 178 4.09 -22.48 -9.27
C PHE A 178 2.99 -22.64 -8.23
N SER A 179 2.87 -23.80 -7.61
CA SER A 179 1.89 -24.05 -6.54
C SER A 179 2.04 -23.08 -5.38
N SER A 180 3.28 -22.86 -4.93
CA SER A 180 3.57 -22.03 -3.75
C SER A 180 3.29 -20.53 -3.96
N ARG A 181 3.19 -20.09 -5.21
CA ARG A 181 3.10 -18.66 -5.57
C ARG A 181 1.75 -18.28 -6.16
N ALA A 182 1.02 -19.23 -6.78
CA ALA A 182 -0.14 -18.92 -7.61
C ALA A 182 -1.23 -18.11 -6.88
N ASN A 183 -1.58 -18.49 -5.65
CA ASN A 183 -2.64 -17.81 -4.91
C ASN A 183 -2.23 -16.38 -4.53
N ILE A 184 -0.99 -16.19 -4.08
CA ILE A 184 -0.44 -14.88 -3.69
C ILE A 184 -0.28 -13.97 -4.92
N ASP A 185 0.23 -14.49 -6.02
CA ASP A 185 0.39 -13.72 -7.26
C ASP A 185 -0.97 -13.31 -7.84
N TYR A 186 -1.97 -14.19 -7.76
CA TYR A 186 -3.32 -13.86 -8.20
C TYR A 186 -3.99 -12.83 -7.29
N TYR A 187 -3.80 -12.93 -5.98
CA TYR A 187 -4.21 -11.90 -5.03
C TYR A 187 -3.56 -10.54 -5.36
N LYS A 188 -2.23 -10.50 -5.61
CA LYS A 188 -1.54 -9.25 -5.98
C LYS A 188 -2.09 -8.64 -7.26
N LYS A 189 -2.39 -9.48 -8.25
CA LYS A 189 -3.00 -9.04 -9.51
C LYS A 189 -4.36 -8.39 -9.28
N ILE A 190 -5.23 -9.02 -8.50
CA ILE A 190 -6.63 -8.57 -8.35
C ILE A 190 -6.76 -7.42 -7.34
N ILE A 191 -6.06 -7.51 -6.21
CA ILE A 191 -6.21 -6.57 -5.08
C ILE A 191 -5.23 -5.40 -5.17
N MET A 192 -4.00 -5.66 -5.60
CA MET A 192 -2.93 -4.65 -5.65
C MET A 192 -2.66 -4.11 -7.05
N ASN A 193 -3.37 -4.64 -8.07
CA ASN A 193 -3.11 -4.36 -9.48
C ASN A 193 -1.63 -4.59 -9.88
N ASP A 194 -0.91 -5.48 -9.17
CA ASP A 194 0.47 -5.88 -9.47
C ASP A 194 0.47 -7.24 -10.17
N ASN A 195 0.82 -7.23 -11.46
CA ASN A 195 0.92 -8.44 -12.28
C ASN A 195 2.34 -8.69 -12.82
N GLY A 196 3.35 -8.07 -12.19
CA GLY A 196 4.76 -8.19 -12.55
C GLY A 196 5.23 -7.35 -13.75
N TRP A 197 6.55 -7.17 -13.80
CA TRP A 197 7.28 -6.23 -14.68
C TRP A 197 6.75 -4.79 -14.62
N TYR A 198 6.43 -4.33 -13.40
CA TYR A 198 5.86 -3.05 -12.95
C TYR A 198 4.33 -3.00 -12.93
#